data_AF-A0A3P3FIJ8-F1
#
_entry.id   AF-A0A3P3FIJ8-F1
#
_cell.length_a   1.000
_cell.length_b   1.000
_cell.length_c   1.000
_cell.angle_alpha   90.00
_cell.angle_beta   90.00
_cell.angle_gamma   90.00
#
_symmetry.space_group_name_H-M   'P 1'
#
loop_
_entity.id
_entity.type
_entity.pdbx_description
1 polymer ?
#
loop_
_entity_poly.entity_id
_entity_poly.type
_entity_poly.pdbx_seq_one_letter_code
_entity_poly.pdbx_strand_id
1 'polypeptide(L)' 'MQTDCICEQLEFEGFDGHKVVAGFDGGAITSDAGMLLLRHTDKAIGLF' A
#
# COMPACT_ATOMS: atom_id res chain seq x y z
N MET A 1 17.27 -11.44 -21.16
CA MET A 1 17.27 -10.87 -19.79
C MET A 1 16.19 -11.62 -19.04
N GLN A 2 16.54 -12.44 -18.06
CA GLN A 2 15.57 -13.15 -17.23
C GLN A 2 15.33 -12.26 -16.02
N THR A 3 14.12 -11.70 -15.90
CA THR A 3 13.71 -11.00 -14.69
C THR A 3 13.29 -12.04 -13.67
N ASP A 4 13.84 -11.95 -12.46
CA ASP A 4 13.31 -12.70 -11.33
C ASP A 4 11.94 -12.07 -11.00
N CYS A 5 10.86 -12.66 -11.50
CA CYS A 5 9.49 -12.29 -11.13
C CYS A 5 9.21 -12.85 -9.73
N ILE A 6 9.79 -12.21 -8.73
CA ILE A 6 9.55 -12.52 -7.32
C ILE A 6 8.28 -11.75 -6.92
N CYS A 7 7.20 -12.47 -6.63
CA CYS A 7 5.94 -11.90 -6.13
C CYS A 7 5.98 -11.73 -4.60
N GLU A 8 7.08 -11.20 -4.05
CA GLU A 8 7.10 -10.89 -2.62
C GLU A 8 6.13 -9.74 -2.34
N GLN A 9 5.21 -9.97 -1.40
CA GLN A 9 4.30 -8.94 -0.98
C GLN A 9 5.09 -7.85 -0.26
N LEU A 10 4.92 -6.59 -0.68
CA LEU A 10 5.51 -5.46 0.04
C LEU A 10 4.53 -5.02 1.13
N GLU A 11 4.96 -5.01 2.37
CA GLU A 11 4.15 -4.57 3.50
C GLU A 11 4.32 -3.05 3.73
N PHE A 12 3.20 -2.38 3.99
CA PHE A 12 3.18 -0.97 4.37
C PHE A 12 2.73 -0.81 5.82
N GLU A 13 2.80 0.42 6.33
CA GLU A 13 2.19 0.77 7.60
C GLU A 13 0.70 0.41 7.58
N GLY A 14 0.21 -0.26 8.64
CA GLY A 14 -1.20 -0.55 8.77
C GLY A 14 -2.04 0.72 8.92
N PHE A 15 -3.27 0.67 8.43
CA PHE A 15 -4.23 1.77 8.55
C PHE A 15 -5.56 1.24 9.12
N ASP A 16 -6.10 1.93 10.12
CA ASP A 16 -7.41 1.63 10.73
C ASP A 16 -7.59 0.15 11.14
N GLY A 17 -6.53 -0.45 11.72
CA GLY A 17 -6.53 -1.85 12.13
C GLY A 17 -6.34 -2.88 11.00
N HIS A 18 -6.19 -2.42 9.76
CA HIS A 18 -5.98 -3.28 8.59
C HIS A 18 -4.52 -3.29 8.15
N LYS A 19 -4.04 -4.46 7.72
CA LYS A 19 -2.72 -4.60 7.07
C LYS A 19 -2.83 -4.15 5.62
N VAL A 20 -1.92 -3.28 5.18
CA VAL A 20 -1.84 -2.86 3.78
C VAL A 20 -0.64 -3.53 3.12
N VAL A 21 -0.88 -4.25 2.03
CA VAL A 21 0.15 -4.97 1.27
C VAL A 21 0.02 -4.68 -0.23
N ALA A 22 1.15 -4.57 -0.93
CA ALA A 22 1.15 -4.65 -2.39
C ALA A 22 1.29 -6.12 -2.81
N GLY A 23 0.22 -6.68 -3.35
CA GLY A 23 0.23 -7.96 -4.05
C GLY A 23 0.58 -7.77 -5.53
N PHE A 24 1.45 -8.62 -6.06
CA PHE A 24 1.79 -8.69 -7.49
C PHE A 24 1.20 -9.93 -8.16
N ASP A 25 0.23 -10.58 -7.50
CA ASP A 25 -0.47 -11.79 -7.95
C ASP A 25 -1.63 -11.49 -8.90
N GLY A 26 -1.93 -10.21 -9.18
CA GLY A 26 -3.03 -9.79 -10.03
C GLY A 26 -4.42 -9.99 -9.40
N GLY A 27 -4.48 -10.15 -8.07
CA GLY A 27 -5.74 -10.26 -7.32
C GLY A 27 -6.60 -8.99 -7.35
N ALA A 28 -7.69 -8.99 -6.59
CA ALA A 28 -8.59 -7.83 -6.51
C ALA A 28 -7.86 -6.61 -5.93
N ILE A 29 -7.80 -5.52 -6.71
CA ILE A 29 -7.19 -4.25 -6.27
C ILE A 29 -8.15 -3.55 -5.30
N THR A 30 -7.75 -3.43 -4.03
CA THR A 30 -8.46 -2.61 -3.02
C THR A 30 -7.80 -1.24 -2.87
N SER A 31 -8.57 -0.21 -2.50
CA SER A 31 -8.11 1.20 -2.47
C SER A 31 -7.44 1.61 -1.15
N ASP A 32 -7.01 0.67 -0.32
CA ASP A 32 -6.44 0.97 1.02
C ASP A 32 -5.11 1.73 0.91
N ALA A 33 -4.36 1.53 -0.18
CA ALA A 33 -3.13 2.26 -0.47
C ALA A 33 -3.37 3.78 -0.66
N GLY A 34 -4.53 4.20 -1.17
CA GLY A 34 -4.87 5.62 -1.28
C GLY A 34 -5.03 6.31 0.08
N MET A 35 -5.48 5.56 1.08
CA MET A 35 -5.66 6.02 2.45
C MET A 35 -4.31 6.27 3.15
N LEU A 36 -3.30 5.45 2.85
CA LEU A 36 -1.92 5.68 3.33
C LEU A 36 -1.34 6.99 2.80
N LEU A 37 -1.55 7.29 1.52
CA LEU A 37 -1.11 8.55 0.92
C LEU A 37 -1.81 9.73 1.59
N LEU A 38 -3.14 9.67 1.73
CA LEU A 38 -3.91 10.72 2.41
C LEU A 38 -3.46 10.94 3.85
N ARG A 39 -3.20 9.87 4.63
CA ARG A 39 -2.65 10.00 5.99
C ARG A 39 -1.26 10.62 6.01
N HIS A 40 -0.41 10.28 5.04
CA HIS A 40 0.93 10.87 4.98
C HIS A 40 0.86 12.34 4.59
N THR A 41 0.00 12.70 3.64
CA THR A 41 -0.30 14.08 3.28
C THR A 41 -0.84 14.85 4.48
N ASP A 42 -1.83 14.31 5.19
CA ASP A 42 -2.39 14.92 6.39
C ASP A 42 -1.31 15.22 7.44
N LYS A 43 -0.44 14.24 7.76
CA LYS A 43 0.69 14.47 8.67
C LYS A 43 1.66 15.56 8.21
N ALA A 44 1.83 15.72 6.89
CA ALA A 44 2.78 16.67 6.33
C ALA A 44 2.23 18.10 6.29
N ILE A 45 0.91 18.28 6.07
CA ILE A 45 0.33 19.61 5.83
C ILE A 45 -0.85 19.98 6.73
N GLY A 46 -1.32 19.09 7.61
CA GLY A 46 -2.55 19.28 8.39
C GLY A 46 -3.76 19.39 7.47
N LEU A 47 -4.01 18.33 6.70
CA LEU A 47 -5.07 18.35 5.69
C LEU A 47 -6.46 18.35 6.35
N PHE A 48 -6.58 17.81 7.56
CA PHE A 48 -7.80 17.77 8.38
C PHE A 48 -7.60 18.40 9.77
#